data_AF-A0A1F2Y388-F1
#
_entry.id   AF-A0A1F2Y388-F1
#
_cell.length_a   1.000
_cell.length_b   1.000
_cell.length_c   1.000
_cell.angle_alpha   90.00
_cell.angle_beta   90.00
_cell.angle_gamma   90.00
#
_symmetry.space_group_name_H-M   'P 1'
#
loop_
_entity.id
_entity.type
_entity.pdbx_description
1 polymer ?
#
loop_
_entity_poly.entity_id
_entity_poly.type
_entity_poly.pdbx_seq_one_letter_code
_entity_poly.pdbx_strand_id
1 'polypeptide(L)'
;MTWIQIIIYALVQGITELFPVSSVGHAVMLPYLAGWTHISGNNQFLPFVVMLHLGTAFALLIYFWRDWLNLIRALFTPRAKERKLLGRVIVATIPAAAIGFLLEHKLRELFPSAVSAGLFLVVNGLILFVSLSSAEERLTVSPEVD
;
A
#
# COMPACT_ATOMS: atom_id res chain seq x y z
N MET A 1 -5.48 -1.16 -23.58
CA MET A 1 -6.14 -2.07 -22.64
C MET A 1 -7.59 -2.24 -23.05
N THR A 2 -8.15 -3.44 -22.90
CA THR A 2 -9.59 -3.70 -23.08
C THR A 2 -10.34 -3.40 -21.77
N TRP A 3 -11.67 -3.23 -21.84
CA TRP A 3 -12.51 -3.04 -20.65
C TRP A 3 -12.37 -4.17 -19.62
N ILE A 4 -12.27 -5.42 -20.10
CA ILE A 4 -12.07 -6.59 -19.25
C ILE A 4 -10.74 -6.50 -18.49
N GLN A 5 -9.66 -6.13 -19.19
CA GLN A 5 -8.35 -5.94 -18.54
C GLN A 5 -8.41 -4.85 -17.48
N ILE A 6 -9.09 -3.72 -17.75
CA ILE A 6 -9.25 -2.61 -16.80
C ILE A 6 -10.01 -3.08 -15.55
N ILE A 7 -11.10 -3.83 -15.72
CA ILE A 7 -11.89 -4.36 -14.59
C ILE A 7 -11.04 -5.32 -13.75
N ILE A 8 -10.30 -6.23 -14.37
CA ILE A 8 -9.41 -7.16 -13.65
C ILE A 8 -8.35 -6.38 -12.87
N TYR A 9 -7.75 -5.36 -13.48
CA TYR A 9 -6.80 -4.47 -12.81
C TYR A 9 -7.40 -3.75 -11.61
N ALA A 10 -8.61 -3.20 -11.77
CA ALA A 10 -9.29 -2.50 -10.68
C ALA A 10 -9.63 -3.44 -9.52
N LEU A 11 -10.06 -4.67 -9.81
CA LEU A 11 -10.33 -5.69 -8.79
C LEU A 11 -9.04 -6.12 -8.07
N VAL A 12 -7.98 -6.42 -8.83
CA VAL A 12 -6.68 -6.80 -8.26
C VAL A 12 -6.13 -5.67 -7.41
N GLN A 13 -6.11 -4.43 -7.90
CA GLN A 13 -5.68 -3.26 -7.11
C GLN A 13 -6.54 -3.11 -5.85
N GLY A 14 -7.87 -3.12 -6.00
CA GLY A 14 -8.79 -2.91 -4.88
C GLY A 14 -8.62 -3.94 -3.77
N ILE A 15 -8.41 -5.21 -4.13
CA ILE A 15 -8.16 -6.29 -3.16
C ILE A 15 -6.76 -6.13 -2.56
N THR A 16 -5.72 -6.05 -3.40
CA THR A 16 -4.33 -6.08 -2.94
C THR A 16 -3.89 -4.81 -2.20
N GLU A 17 -4.60 -3.70 -2.35
CA GLU A 17 -4.33 -2.48 -1.58
C GLU A 17 -4.79 -2.61 -0.12
N LEU A 18 -5.84 -3.40 0.14
CA LEU A 18 -6.38 -3.59 1.49
C LEU A 18 -5.57 -4.59 2.33
N PHE A 19 -4.78 -5.45 1.67
CA PHE A 19 -3.91 -6.41 2.31
C PHE A 19 -2.45 -5.99 2.18
N PRO A 20 -1.56 -6.35 3.12
CA PRO A 20 -0.15 -5.98 3.06
C PRO A 20 0.65 -6.81 2.03
N VAL A 21 0.09 -7.08 0.85
CA VAL A 21 0.64 -8.00 -0.17
C VAL A 21 1.35 -7.29 -1.33
N SER A 22 1.57 -5.97 -1.22
CA SER A 22 2.16 -5.12 -2.27
C SER A 22 1.33 -5.07 -3.56
N SER A 23 0.39 -4.13 -3.62
CA SER A 23 -0.48 -3.90 -4.78
C SER A 23 0.31 -3.55 -6.05
N VAL A 24 1.39 -2.75 -5.91
CA VAL A 24 2.26 -2.38 -7.04
C VAL A 24 2.98 -3.61 -7.61
N GLY A 25 3.44 -4.53 -6.77
CA GLY A 25 4.06 -5.78 -7.22
C GLY A 25 3.08 -6.60 -8.08
N HIS A 26 1.84 -6.72 -7.63
CA HIS A 26 0.79 -7.42 -8.39
C HIS A 26 0.42 -6.70 -9.70
N ALA A 27 0.33 -5.37 -9.68
CA ALA A 27 0.04 -4.58 -10.89
C ALA A 27 1.09 -4.78 -11.98
N VAL A 28 2.39 -4.84 -11.59
CA VAL A 28 3.52 -5.07 -12.50
C VAL A 28 3.59 -6.52 -12.95
N MET A 29 3.26 -7.50 -12.10
CA MET A 29 3.26 -8.93 -12.44
C MET A 29 2.10 -9.34 -13.35
N LEU A 30 0.93 -8.72 -13.19
CA LEU A 30 -0.30 -9.16 -13.83
C LEU A 30 -0.20 -9.31 -15.37
N PRO A 31 0.42 -8.39 -16.13
CA PRO A 31 0.61 -8.56 -17.57
C PRO A 31 1.45 -9.76 -17.95
N TYR A 32 2.47 -10.08 -17.15
CA TYR A 32 3.36 -11.21 -17.43
C TYR A 32 2.63 -12.53 -17.17
N LEU A 33 1.84 -12.60 -16.10
CA LEU A 33 1.05 -13.78 -15.75
C LEU A 33 -0.12 -14.01 -16.70
N ALA A 34 -0.77 -12.93 -17.15
CA ALA A 34 -1.95 -13.00 -18.02
C ALA A 34 -1.60 -12.98 -19.53
N GLY A 35 -0.30 -12.93 -19.89
CA GLY A 35 0.14 -12.83 -21.30
C GLY A 35 -0.18 -11.48 -21.96
N TRP A 36 -0.43 -10.42 -21.19
CA TRP A 36 -0.73 -9.08 -21.67
C TRP A 36 0.53 -8.18 -21.77
N THR A 37 1.65 -8.72 -22.23
CA THR A 37 2.95 -8.02 -22.26
C THR A 37 2.94 -6.72 -23.07
N HIS A 38 1.98 -6.54 -23.99
CA HIS A 38 1.72 -5.29 -24.71
C HIS A 38 1.33 -4.11 -23.79
N ILE A 39 0.93 -4.39 -22.55
CA ILE A 39 0.50 -3.40 -21.56
C ILE A 39 1.69 -2.79 -20.82
N SER A 40 2.62 -3.62 -20.33
CA SER A 40 3.68 -3.20 -19.41
C SER A 40 4.71 -2.26 -20.04
N GLY A 41 4.90 -2.34 -21.36
CA GLY A 41 5.87 -1.53 -22.11
C GLY A 41 5.35 -0.16 -22.54
N ASN A 42 4.09 0.17 -22.28
CA ASN A 42 3.50 1.43 -22.69
C ASN A 42 3.73 2.53 -21.63
N ASN A 43 4.09 3.73 -22.07
CA ASN A 43 4.28 4.91 -21.20
C ASN A 43 3.01 5.30 -20.41
N GLN A 44 1.84 4.77 -20.79
CA GLN A 44 0.57 4.93 -20.10
C GLN A 44 0.36 3.98 -18.92
N PHE A 45 1.19 2.94 -18.77
CA PHE A 45 1.01 1.93 -17.72
C PHE A 45 1.17 2.53 -16.31
N LEU A 46 2.25 3.28 -16.06
CA LEU A 46 2.49 3.89 -14.76
C LEU A 46 1.39 4.90 -14.38
N PRO A 47 0.98 5.86 -15.25
CA PRO A 47 -0.18 6.71 -14.98
C PRO A 47 -1.47 5.93 -14.69
N PHE A 48 -1.71 4.82 -15.39
CA PHE A 48 -2.88 3.97 -15.15
C PHE A 48 -2.86 3.35 -13.74
N VAL A 49 -1.72 2.77 -13.32
CA VAL A 49 -1.57 2.23 -11.96
C VAL A 49 -1.76 3.31 -10.89
N VAL A 50 -1.22 4.51 -11.12
CA VAL A 50 -1.45 5.66 -10.23
C VAL A 50 -2.93 6.01 -10.12
N MET A 51 -3.68 6.00 -11.23
CA MET A 51 -5.13 6.27 -11.21
C MET A 51 -5.91 5.19 -10.45
N LEU A 52 -5.54 3.92 -10.56
CA LEU A 52 -6.16 2.86 -9.76
C LEU A 52 -5.92 3.08 -8.26
N HIS A 53 -4.70 3.46 -7.88
CA HIS A 53 -4.34 3.77 -6.50
C HIS A 53 -5.07 5.02 -5.97
N LEU A 54 -5.28 6.03 -6.82
CA LEU A 54 -6.16 7.16 -6.46
C LEU A 54 -7.60 6.71 -6.22
N GLY A 55 -8.10 5.73 -6.99
CA GLY A 55 -9.41 5.13 -6.79
C GLY A 55 -9.55 4.45 -5.42
N THR A 56 -8.56 3.65 -5.02
CA THR A 56 -8.55 3.01 -3.69
C THR A 56 -8.37 4.02 -2.57
N ALA A 57 -7.51 5.03 -2.73
CA ALA A 57 -7.35 6.12 -1.77
C ALA A 57 -8.68 6.88 -1.57
N PHE A 58 -9.40 7.17 -2.65
CA PHE A 58 -10.71 7.81 -2.59
C PHE A 58 -11.75 6.93 -1.88
N ALA A 59 -11.77 5.62 -2.15
CA ALA A 59 -12.63 4.68 -1.43
C ALA A 59 -12.35 4.67 0.08
N LEU A 60 -11.07 4.69 0.48
CA LEU A 60 -10.67 4.75 1.90
C LEU A 60 -11.02 6.10 2.55
N LEU A 61 -10.90 7.22 1.83
CA LEU A 61 -11.33 8.54 2.31
C LEU A 61 -12.83 8.56 2.60
N ILE A 62 -13.65 7.98 1.73
CA ILE A 62 -15.10 7.86 1.94
C ILE A 62 -15.40 6.90 3.09
N TYR A 63 -14.75 5.74 3.14
CA TYR A 63 -15.02 4.74 4.18
C TYR A 63 -14.70 5.29 5.58
N PHE A 64 -13.53 5.92 5.76
CA PHE A 64 -13.06 6.49 7.03
C PHE A 64 -13.40 7.97 7.21
N TRP A 65 -14.42 8.51 6.51
CA TRP A 65 -14.70 9.95 6.49
C TRP A 65 -14.91 10.56 7.89
N ARG A 66 -15.50 9.81 8.83
CA ARG A 66 -15.71 10.26 10.21
C ARG A 66 -14.41 10.35 10.99
N ASP A 67 -13.50 9.40 10.80
CA ASP A 67 -12.19 9.39 11.44
C ASP A 67 -11.34 10.58 10.95
N TRP A 68 -11.40 10.89 9.66
CA TRP A 68 -10.77 12.08 9.10
C TRP A 68 -11.33 13.36 9.72
N LEU A 69 -12.65 13.50 9.84
CA LEU A 69 -13.27 14.65 10.50
C LEU A 69 -12.85 14.77 11.97
N ASN A 70 -12.75 13.66 12.69
CA ASN A 70 -12.28 13.65 14.09
C ASN A 70 -10.82 14.08 14.19
N LEU A 71 -9.97 13.63 13.26
CA LEU A 71 -8.56 13.99 13.19
C LEU A 71 -8.37 15.48 12.89
N ILE A 72 -9.15 16.04 11.96
CA ILE A 72 -9.15 17.47 11.64
C ILE A 72 -9.65 18.29 12.83
N ARG A 73 -10.73 17.87 13.49
CA ARG A 73 -11.24 18.55 14.70
C ARG A 73 -10.23 18.55 15.84
N ALA A 74 -9.37 17.53 15.94
CA ALA A 74 -8.32 17.44 16.95
C ALA A 74 -7.20 18.48 16.79
N LEU A 75 -7.09 19.13 15.62
CA LEU A 75 -6.21 20.29 15.43
C LEU A 75 -6.71 21.52 16.22
N PHE A 76 -8.02 21.63 16.39
CA PHE A 76 -8.67 22.80 16.97
C PHE A 76 -9.24 22.56 18.38
N THR A 77 -9.29 21.30 18.83
CA THR A 77 -9.92 20.91 20.10
C THR A 77 -8.93 20.14 20.98
N PRO A 78 -8.85 20.39 22.31
CA PRO A 78 -7.84 19.78 23.19
C PRO A 78 -8.13 18.32 23.58
N ARG A 79 -8.72 17.50 22.69
CA ARG A 79 -8.91 16.07 23.00
C ARG A 79 -7.58 15.32 22.91
N ALA A 80 -7.13 14.80 24.05
CA ALA A 80 -5.79 14.22 24.18
C ALA A 80 -5.55 12.98 23.30
N LYS A 81 -6.59 12.15 23.06
CA LYS A 81 -6.46 10.89 22.31
C LYS A 81 -6.26 11.13 20.82
N GLU A 82 -7.10 11.95 20.21
CA GLU A 82 -7.08 12.25 18.77
C GLU A 82 -5.85 13.09 18.40
N ARG A 83 -5.42 14.02 19.27
CA ARG A 83 -4.17 14.78 19.07
C ARG A 83 -2.94 13.87 19.10
N LYS A 84 -2.91 12.89 20.00
CA LYS A 84 -1.83 11.89 20.07
C LYS A 84 -1.81 11.00 18.83
N LEU A 85 -2.98 10.60 18.32
CA LEU A 85 -3.10 9.85 17.07
C LEU A 85 -2.58 10.68 15.88
N LEU A 86 -3.02 11.93 15.74
CA LEU A 86 -2.55 12.83 14.68
C LEU A 86 -1.02 13.02 14.73
N GLY A 87 -0.46 13.26 15.91
CA GLY A 87 0.99 13.38 16.07
C GLY A 87 1.73 12.11 15.63
N ARG A 88 1.21 10.92 15.97
CA ARG A 88 1.78 9.64 15.51
C ARG A 88 1.71 9.48 14.00
N VAL A 89 0.58 9.82 13.38
CA VAL A 89 0.41 9.75 11.92
C VAL A 89 1.42 10.66 11.23
N ILE A 90 1.56 11.92 11.69
CA ILE A 90 2.53 12.87 11.10
C ILE A 90 3.96 12.32 11.23
N VAL A 91 4.36 11.89 12.43
CA VAL A 91 5.71 11.36 12.67
C VAL A 91 5.97 10.09 11.85
N ALA A 92 4.98 9.22 11.68
CA ALA A 92 5.10 8.02 10.86
C ALA A 92 5.22 8.33 9.36
N THR A 93 4.55 9.37 8.87
CA THR A 93 4.53 9.72 7.44
C THR A 93 5.80 10.47 6.99
N ILE A 94 6.43 11.26 7.86
CA ILE A 94 7.61 12.08 7.49
C ILE A 94 8.76 11.23 6.90
N PRO A 95 9.21 10.13 7.52
CA PRO A 95 10.27 9.30 6.95
C PRO A 95 9.90 8.72 5.58
N ALA A 96 8.66 8.26 5.41
CA ALA A 96 8.17 7.73 4.14
C ALA A 96 8.18 8.80 3.05
N ALA A 97 7.73 10.03 3.36
CA ALA A 97 7.74 11.15 2.43
C ALA A 97 9.17 11.56 2.06
N ALA A 98 10.09 11.61 3.04
CA ALA A 98 11.49 11.94 2.82
C ALA A 98 12.19 10.91 1.92
N ILE A 99 12.01 9.61 2.20
CA ILE A 99 12.55 8.51 1.38
C ILE A 99 11.96 8.57 -0.03
N GLY A 100 10.64 8.76 -0.14
CA GLY A 100 9.95 8.87 -1.43
C GLY A 100 10.48 10.02 -2.27
N PHE A 101 10.67 11.21 -1.67
CA PHE A 101 11.23 12.38 -2.35
C PHE A 101 12.69 12.18 -2.77
N LEU A 102 13.53 11.59 -1.90
CA LEU A 102 14.95 11.39 -2.18
C LEU A 102 15.24 10.28 -3.20
N LEU A 103 14.38 9.26 -3.26
CA LEU A 103 14.60 8.05 -4.09
C LEU A 103 13.65 7.96 -5.29
N GLU A 104 12.78 8.94 -5.53
CA GLU A 104 11.74 8.91 -6.57
C GLU A 104 12.27 8.44 -7.93
N HIS A 105 13.35 9.04 -8.41
CA HIS A 105 13.93 8.71 -9.72
C HIS A 105 14.44 7.27 -9.80
N LYS A 106 15.13 6.79 -8.75
CA LYS A 106 15.63 5.41 -8.69
C LYS A 106 14.49 4.41 -8.63
N LEU A 107 13.44 4.72 -7.88
CA LEU A 107 12.26 3.86 -7.77
C LEU A 107 11.52 3.76 -9.11
N ARG A 108 11.37 4.88 -9.84
CA ARG A 108 10.77 4.92 -11.20
C ARG A 108 11.47 3.99 -12.20
N GLU A 109 12.79 3.83 -12.09
CA GLU A 109 13.55 2.90 -12.95
C GLU A 109 13.33 1.43 -12.58
N LEU A 110 13.03 1.14 -11.31
CA LEU A 110 12.81 -0.22 -10.82
C LEU A 110 11.37 -0.72 -11.07
N PHE A 111 10.39 0.17 -11.10
CA PHE A 111 8.96 -0.18 -11.23
C PHE A 111 8.56 -0.97 -12.50
N PRO A 112 9.13 -0.73 -13.70
CA PRO A 112 8.77 -1.50 -14.90
C PRO A 112 9.35 -2.92 -14.92
N SER A 113 10.33 -3.22 -14.06
CA SER A 113 11.03 -4.51 -14.08
C SER A 113 10.22 -5.58 -13.36
N ALA A 114 9.79 -6.58 -14.13
CA ALA A 114 9.14 -7.77 -13.60
C ALA A 114 10.02 -8.49 -12.55
N VAL A 115 11.32 -8.60 -12.82
CA VAL A 115 12.25 -9.26 -11.91
C VAL A 115 12.33 -8.51 -10.58
N SER A 116 12.40 -7.18 -10.63
CA SER A 116 12.44 -6.34 -9.42
C SER A 116 11.15 -6.47 -8.62
N ALA A 117 9.99 -6.38 -9.27
CA ALA A 117 8.70 -6.55 -8.62
C ALA A 117 8.53 -7.94 -7.98
N GLY A 118 8.99 -9.01 -8.66
CA GLY A 118 9.01 -10.36 -8.10
C GLY A 118 9.91 -10.48 -6.86
N LEU A 119 11.11 -9.91 -6.90
CA LEU A 119 12.01 -9.88 -5.74
C LEU A 119 11.39 -9.13 -4.55
N PHE A 120 10.80 -7.97 -4.78
CA PHE A 120 10.13 -7.20 -3.72
C PHE A 120 8.93 -7.95 -3.13
N LEU A 121 8.17 -8.70 -3.94
CA LEU A 121 7.08 -9.54 -3.44
C LEU A 121 7.59 -10.66 -2.52
N VAL A 122 8.68 -11.32 -2.90
CA VAL A 122 9.32 -12.34 -2.05
C VAL A 122 9.81 -11.73 -0.74
N VAL A 123 10.52 -10.61 -0.80
CA VAL A 123 11.01 -9.90 0.39
C VAL A 123 9.85 -9.48 1.29
N ASN A 124 8.77 -8.91 0.72
CA ASN A 124 7.58 -8.54 1.48
C ASN A 124 6.92 -9.75 2.14
N GLY A 125 6.82 -10.88 1.43
CA GLY A 125 6.32 -12.14 1.98
C GLY A 125 7.15 -12.66 3.16
N LEU A 126 8.49 -12.59 3.06
CA LEU A 126 9.40 -12.97 4.15
C LEU A 126 9.23 -12.06 5.38
N ILE A 127 9.12 -10.75 5.17
CA ILE A 127 8.87 -9.79 6.26
C ILE A 127 7.55 -10.12 6.96
N LEU A 128 6.49 -10.39 6.21
CA LEU A 128 5.20 -10.79 6.78
C LEU A 128 5.30 -12.10 7.57
N PHE A 129 5.99 -13.09 7.03
CA PHE A 129 6.18 -14.39 7.70
C PHE A 129 6.89 -14.23 9.05
N VAL A 130 7.98 -13.45 9.09
CA VAL A 130 8.71 -13.17 10.34
C VAL A 130 7.87 -12.34 11.32
N SER A 131 7.12 -11.36 10.81
CA SER A 131 6.24 -10.52 11.64
C SER A 131 5.14 -11.34 12.31
N LEU A 132 4.51 -12.25 11.57
CA LEU A 132 3.45 -13.12 12.06
C LEU A 132 3.97 -14.14 13.09
N SER A 133 5.08 -14.81 12.81
CA SER A 133 5.70 -15.74 13.76
C SER A 133 6.11 -15.06 15.08
N SER A 134 6.63 -13.84 15.00
CA SER A 134 6.98 -13.05 16.19
C SER A 134 5.75 -12.59 16.99
N ALA A 135 4.60 -12.40 16.33
CA ALA A 135 3.35 -12.03 17.00
C ALA A 135 2.72 -13.24 17.72
N GLU A 136 2.80 -14.42 17.12
CA GLU A 136 2.30 -15.67 17.70
C GLU A 136 3.09 -16.07 18.96
N GLU A 137 4.41 -15.89 18.96
CA GLU A 137 5.25 -16.09 20.15
C GLU A 137 4.86 -15.15 21.31
N ARG A 138 4.50 -13.89 21.02
CA ARG A 138 4.06 -12.94 22.06
C ARG A 138 2.70 -13.29 22.67
N LEU A 139 1.80 -13.90 21.89
CA LEU A 139 0.47 -14.30 22.36
C LEU A 139 0.51 -15.60 23.18
N THR A 140 1.45 -16.49 22.87
CA THR A 140 1.65 -17.75 23.60
C THR A 140 2.49 -17.60 24.87
N VAL A 141 3.33 -16.55 24.95
CA VAL A 141 4.21 -16.28 26.10
C VAL A 141 3.56 -15.38 27.16
N SER A 142 2.39 -14.77 26.92
CA SER A 142 1.63 -14.08 27.98
C SER A 142 1.07 -15.14 28.94
N PRO A 143 1.62 -15.35 30.15
CA PRO A 143 0.98 -16.21 31.12
C PRO A 143 -0.32 -15.52 31.54
N GLU A 144 -1.34 -16.30 31.88
CA GLU A 144 -2.46 -15.83 32.69
C GLU A 144 -1.88 -15.08 33.90
N VAL A 145 -2.08 -13.76 33.93
CA VAL A 145 -1.94 -12.98 35.14
C VAL A 145 -3.37 -12.81 35.66
N ASP A 146 -3.73 -13.72 36.56
CA ASP A 146 -4.85 -13.57 37.51
C ASP A 146 -4.70 -12.29 38.35
#